data_AF-A0A0D2A5N0-F1
#
_entry.id   AF-A0A0D2A5N0-F1
#
_cell.length_a   1.000
_cell.length_b   1.000
_cell.length_c   1.000
_cell.angle_alpha   90.00
_cell.angle_beta   90.00
_cell.angle_gamma   90.00
#
_symmetry.space_group_name_H-M   'P 1'
#
loop_
_entity.id
_entity.type
_entity.pdbx_description
1 polymer ?
#
loop_
_entity_poly.entity_id
_entity_poly.type
_entity_poly.pdbx_seq_one_letter_code
_entity_poly.pdbx_strand_id
1 'polypeptide(L)'
;MPCRWSRRCGAAGHNVPTTLPSPTSAPDVEDWKKIRKYHLRNMRKQVRQVVLLMALMEAIRVGPLQLVYASTHGFPANGADDFGIAHAVGYFVSWLYLCVFTIVFVPFFSWWLPSMGSDDPENPSTADTFVKVLTKINLILLPMSAGISLITYAYHAVSAFIYVDSRTRDSKRFPKNTRKNWLVRFFMLVGIAVATAGGYGAFNILAAWDLAHVKTIEYAIIVVPVQINLGMLFGTVAQFKMEKRLARKEALKLESARREAASVDEKASLLQV
;
A
#
# COMPACT_ATOMS: atom_id res chain seq x y z
N MET A 1 19.67 -31.29 -28.60
CA MET A 1 18.97 -31.28 -27.31
C MET A 1 18.69 -29.84 -26.91
N PRO A 2 17.43 -29.35 -26.94
CA PRO A 2 17.12 -27.98 -26.55
C PRO A 2 16.69 -27.89 -25.07
N CYS A 3 17.22 -26.87 -24.40
CA CYS A 3 17.10 -26.60 -22.96
C CYS A 3 15.65 -26.36 -22.49
N ARG A 4 15.29 -26.98 -21.37
CA ARG A 4 13.90 -27.18 -20.91
C ARG A 4 13.33 -26.09 -20.00
N TRP A 5 13.97 -24.95 -19.76
CA TRP A 5 13.52 -23.99 -18.73
C TRP A 5 13.30 -22.56 -19.24
N SER A 6 12.46 -22.38 -20.27
CA SER A 6 11.72 -21.13 -20.43
C SER A 6 10.30 -21.42 -20.96
N ARG A 7 9.32 -21.34 -20.06
CA ARG A 7 7.89 -21.59 -20.35
C ARG A 7 7.22 -20.44 -21.14
N ARG A 8 8.00 -19.53 -21.73
CA ARG A 8 7.48 -18.31 -22.39
C ARG A 8 7.68 -18.21 -23.90
N CYS A 9 8.29 -19.21 -24.54
CA CYS A 9 8.53 -19.17 -25.99
C CYS A 9 7.87 -20.32 -26.78
N GLY A 10 6.98 -21.10 -26.17
CA GLY A 10 6.37 -22.28 -26.79
C GLY A 10 4.99 -22.10 -27.42
N ALA A 11 4.62 -20.89 -27.86
CA ALA A 11 3.32 -20.65 -28.52
C ALA A 11 3.44 -20.03 -29.92
N ALA A 12 4.63 -20.10 -30.52
CA ALA A 12 4.85 -19.70 -31.91
C ALA A 12 5.22 -20.95 -32.72
N GLY A 13 4.20 -21.65 -33.23
CA GLY A 13 4.41 -22.80 -34.10
C GLY A 13 3.12 -23.55 -34.42
N HIS A 14 2.65 -23.39 -35.66
CA HIS A 14 1.57 -24.12 -36.31
C HIS A 14 0.14 -23.78 -35.91
N ASN A 15 -0.40 -22.72 -36.52
CA ASN A 15 -1.70 -22.69 -37.22
C ASN A 15 -1.95 -21.23 -37.66
N VAL A 16 -1.53 -20.89 -38.87
CA VAL A 16 -1.82 -19.58 -39.49
C VAL A 16 -2.96 -19.78 -40.49
N PRO A 17 -4.21 -19.37 -40.18
CA PRO A 17 -5.14 -18.95 -41.20
C PRO A 17 -4.75 -17.52 -41.61
N THR A 18 -4.54 -17.32 -42.90
CA THR A 18 -4.39 -16.04 -43.61
C THR A 18 -5.63 -15.17 -43.40
N THR A 19 -5.72 -14.52 -42.25
CA THR A 19 -6.64 -13.41 -42.01
C THR A 19 -5.87 -12.34 -41.24
N LEU A 20 -5.65 -11.20 -41.89
CA LEU A 20 -5.12 -9.99 -41.27
C LEU A 20 -5.94 -9.71 -39.99
N PRO A 21 -5.31 -9.37 -38.85
CA PRO A 21 -6.06 -8.92 -37.69
C PRO A 21 -6.75 -7.60 -38.07
N SER A 22 -8.06 -7.68 -38.29
CA SER A 22 -8.92 -6.52 -38.44
C SER A 22 -8.72 -5.63 -37.21
N PRO A 23 -8.49 -4.31 -37.36
CA PRO A 23 -8.30 -3.41 -36.22
C PRO A 23 -9.68 -3.14 -35.60
N THR A 24 -10.25 -4.14 -34.94
CA THR A 24 -11.36 -3.92 -34.02
C THR A 24 -10.75 -3.47 -32.71
N SER A 25 -10.31 -2.21 -32.67
CA SER A 25 -9.87 -1.51 -31.47
C SER A 25 -11.08 -1.22 -30.58
N ALA A 26 -11.71 -2.27 -30.06
CA ALA A 26 -12.48 -2.13 -28.84
C ALA A 26 -11.50 -1.58 -27.79
N PRO A 27 -11.79 -0.42 -27.16
CA PRO A 27 -10.85 0.17 -26.24
C PRO A 27 -10.60 -0.82 -25.10
N ASP A 28 -9.34 -1.04 -24.75
CA ASP A 28 -8.94 -2.02 -23.75
C ASP A 28 -9.60 -1.66 -22.40
N VAL A 29 -10.74 -2.29 -22.09
CA VAL A 29 -11.50 -2.05 -20.87
C VAL A 29 -10.83 -2.84 -19.75
N GLU A 30 -10.21 -2.12 -18.82
CA GLU A 30 -9.62 -2.74 -17.64
C GLU A 30 -10.71 -3.16 -16.65
N ASP A 31 -10.58 -4.39 -16.15
CA ASP A 31 -11.41 -4.92 -15.08
C ASP A 31 -11.25 -4.06 -13.82
N TRP A 32 -12.37 -3.72 -13.16
CA TRP A 32 -12.42 -2.91 -11.94
C TRP A 32 -11.51 -3.48 -10.84
N LYS A 33 -11.31 -4.81 -10.83
CA LYS A 33 -10.42 -5.51 -9.89
C LYS A 33 -8.97 -5.08 -10.08
N LYS A 34 -8.51 -4.93 -11.32
CA LYS A 34 -7.12 -4.54 -11.63
C LYS A 34 -6.88 -3.09 -11.20
N ILE A 35 -7.79 -2.20 -11.56
CA ILE A 35 -7.75 -0.77 -11.22
C ILE A 35 -7.73 -0.59 -9.71
N ARG A 36 -8.63 -1.27 -9.00
CA ARG A 36 -8.68 -1.15 -7.54
C ARG A 36 -7.47 -1.76 -6.86
N LYS A 37 -6.99 -2.91 -7.34
CA LYS A 37 -5.75 -3.52 -6.85
C LYS A 37 -4.56 -2.59 -7.05
N TYR A 38 -4.51 -1.84 -8.14
CA TYR A 38 -3.49 -0.82 -8.39
C TYR A 38 -3.56 0.31 -7.35
N HIS A 39 -4.73 0.92 -7.15
CA HIS A 39 -4.88 1.99 -6.16
C HIS A 39 -4.60 1.53 -4.73
N LEU A 40 -5.12 0.37 -4.30
CA LEU A 40 -4.85 -0.17 -2.96
C LEU A 40 -3.37 -0.53 -2.75
N ARG A 41 -2.66 -0.95 -3.81
CA ARG A 41 -1.21 -1.19 -3.74
C ARG A 41 -0.45 0.12 -3.59
N ASN A 42 -0.78 1.14 -4.37
CA ASN A 42 -0.12 2.44 -4.27
C ASN A 42 -0.40 3.13 -2.94
N MET A 43 -1.63 3.04 -2.42
CA MET A 43 -1.94 3.48 -1.06
C MET A 43 -1.03 2.82 -0.02
N ARG A 44 -0.85 1.49 -0.09
CA ARG A 44 0.05 0.77 0.83
C ARG A 44 1.49 1.24 0.69
N LYS A 45 1.95 1.51 -0.54
CA LYS A 45 3.29 2.07 -0.77
C LYS A 45 3.44 3.45 -0.13
N GLN A 46 2.47 4.33 -0.31
CA GLN A 46 2.50 5.67 0.29
C GLN A 46 2.52 5.62 1.81
N VAL A 47 1.68 4.78 2.44
CA VAL A 47 1.72 4.60 3.90
C VAL A 47 3.09 4.11 4.38
N ARG A 48 3.68 3.11 3.70
CA ARG A 48 5.03 2.63 4.04
C ARG A 48 6.08 3.73 3.88
N GLN A 49 5.98 4.54 2.83
CA GLN A 49 6.88 5.66 2.61
C GLN A 49 6.76 6.70 3.73
N VAL A 50 5.53 7.05 4.13
CA VAL A 50 5.28 7.96 5.27
C VAL A 50 5.86 7.41 6.57
N VAL A 51 5.67 6.11 6.86
CA VAL A 51 6.25 5.46 8.04
C VAL A 51 7.78 5.56 8.02
N LEU A 52 8.41 5.28 6.88
CA LEU A 52 9.87 5.38 6.73
C LEU A 52 10.38 6.82 6.89
N LEU A 53 9.67 7.81 6.34
CA LEU A 53 10.02 9.22 6.47
C LEU A 53 9.90 9.71 7.91
N MET A 54 8.83 9.34 8.60
CA MET A 54 8.63 9.64 10.03
C MET A 54 9.68 8.97 10.89
N ALA A 55 10.00 7.70 10.61
CA ALA A 55 11.06 6.97 11.31
C ALA A 55 12.44 7.61 11.09
N LEU A 56 12.73 8.08 9.87
CA LEU A 56 13.96 8.79 9.57
C LEU A 56 14.04 10.14 10.28
N MET A 57 12.92 10.88 10.37
CA MET A 57 12.86 12.11 11.17
C MET A 57 13.17 11.84 12.63
N GLU A 58 12.63 10.76 13.20
CA GLU A 58 12.90 10.37 14.59
C GLU A 58 14.37 9.94 14.78
N ALA A 59 14.92 9.20 13.81
CA ALA A 59 16.32 8.81 13.81
C ALA A 59 17.29 9.99 13.71
N ILE A 60 16.92 11.05 12.98
CA ILE A 60 17.72 12.29 12.90
C ILE A 60 17.55 13.12 14.18
N ARG A 61 16.35 13.15 14.77
CA ARG A 61 16.07 13.90 16.01
C ARG A 61 16.83 13.35 17.20
N VAL A 62 16.80 12.02 17.40
CA VAL A 62 17.43 11.35 18.55
C VAL A 62 18.89 11.00 18.24
N GLY A 63 19.20 10.69 16.99
CA GLY A 63 20.49 10.16 16.57
C GLY A 63 20.47 8.62 16.50
N PRO A 64 21.01 8.01 15.42
CA PRO A 64 20.88 6.58 15.18
C PRO A 64 21.63 5.70 16.19
N LEU A 65 22.76 6.18 16.74
CA LEU A 65 23.51 5.48 17.79
C LEU A 65 22.77 5.52 19.12
N GLN A 66 22.24 6.68 19.50
CA GLN A 66 21.47 6.86 20.73
C GLN A 66 20.17 6.05 20.71
N LEU A 67 19.51 5.94 19.56
CA LEU A 67 18.32 5.10 19.40
C LEU A 67 18.60 3.62 19.69
N VAL A 68 19.74 3.10 19.21
CA VAL A 68 20.07 1.67 19.36
C VAL A 68 20.64 1.36 20.73
N TYR A 69 21.48 2.25 21.26
CA TYR A 69 22.17 2.06 22.53
C TYR A 69 21.53 2.83 23.69
N ALA A 70 20.27 3.28 23.57
CA ALA A 70 19.56 3.96 24.64
C ALA A 70 19.72 3.23 25.98
N SER A 71 20.04 3.96 27.06
CA SER A 71 20.33 3.42 28.40
C SER A 71 21.56 2.49 28.54
N THR A 72 22.34 2.31 27.48
CA THR A 72 23.56 1.48 27.45
C THR A 72 24.74 2.29 26.90
N HIS A 73 25.98 1.84 27.16
CA HIS A 73 27.19 2.46 26.61
C HIS A 73 27.34 3.97 26.85
N GLY A 74 26.78 4.49 27.95
CA GLY A 74 26.86 5.91 28.32
C GLY A 74 25.83 6.82 27.64
N PHE A 75 24.93 6.29 26.82
CA PHE A 75 23.83 7.06 26.22
C PHE A 75 22.68 7.26 27.22
N PRO A 76 22.02 8.42 27.20
CA PRO A 76 20.88 8.69 28.07
C PRO A 76 19.72 7.72 27.79
N ALA A 77 18.88 7.49 28.80
CA ALA A 77 17.65 6.72 28.62
C ALA A 77 16.68 7.47 27.70
N ASN A 78 15.78 6.72 27.06
CA ASN A 78 14.71 7.27 26.23
C ASN A 78 13.90 8.30 27.02
N GLY A 79 13.64 9.45 26.40
CA GLY A 79 12.78 10.48 26.94
C GLY A 79 11.32 10.04 27.01
N ALA A 80 10.51 10.80 27.75
CA ALA A 80 9.08 10.53 27.89
C ALA A 80 8.31 10.54 26.55
N ASP A 81 8.86 11.21 25.53
CA ASP A 81 8.29 11.29 24.19
C ASP A 81 8.87 10.25 23.21
N ASP A 82 9.79 9.38 23.62
CA ASP A 82 10.49 8.44 22.75
C ASP A 82 9.74 7.09 22.66
N PHE A 83 8.50 7.16 22.18
CA PHE A 83 7.62 6.01 21.96
C PHE A 83 6.82 6.16 20.67
N GLY A 84 6.15 5.07 20.24
CA GLY A 84 5.30 5.06 19.06
C GLY A 84 5.90 4.34 17.86
N ILE A 85 5.18 4.40 16.74
CA ILE A 85 5.47 3.64 15.52
C ILE A 85 6.73 4.18 14.85
N ALA A 86 6.90 5.50 14.76
CA ALA A 86 8.08 6.08 14.12
C ALA A 86 9.34 5.76 14.91
N HIS A 87 9.26 5.81 16.24
CA HIS A 87 10.36 5.44 17.13
C HIS A 87 10.75 3.96 16.98
N ALA A 88 9.79 3.04 17.01
CA ALA A 88 10.05 1.61 16.85
C ALA A 88 10.66 1.26 15.49
N VAL A 89 10.15 1.86 14.41
CA VAL A 89 10.70 1.64 13.06
C VAL A 89 12.07 2.33 12.92
N GLY A 90 12.24 3.51 13.52
CA GLY A 90 13.51 4.23 13.59
C GLY A 90 14.58 3.38 14.25
N TYR A 91 14.28 2.78 15.40
CA TYR A 91 15.15 1.84 16.11
C TYR A 91 15.60 0.70 15.19
N PHE A 92 14.65 0.05 14.52
CA PHE A 92 14.96 -1.08 13.65
C PHE A 92 15.85 -0.67 12.45
N VAL A 93 15.56 0.48 11.83
CA VAL A 93 16.36 1.00 10.70
C VAL A 93 17.76 1.41 11.16
N SER A 94 17.87 2.11 12.30
CA SER A 94 19.15 2.49 12.90
C SER A 94 19.98 1.27 13.29
N TRP A 95 19.35 0.24 13.85
CA TRP A 95 20.02 -1.02 14.18
C TRP A 95 20.56 -1.73 12.94
N LEU A 96 19.75 -1.83 11.88
CA LEU A 96 20.21 -2.38 10.60
C LEU A 96 21.36 -1.56 10.01
N TYR A 97 21.26 -0.23 10.05
CA TYR A 97 22.33 0.67 9.61
C TYR A 97 23.63 0.40 10.37
N LEU A 98 23.58 0.30 11.70
CA LEU A 98 24.75 -0.02 12.50
C LEU A 98 25.29 -1.42 12.19
N CYS A 99 24.44 -2.43 12.04
CA CYS A 99 24.89 -3.77 11.66
C CYS A 99 25.64 -3.75 10.31
N VAL A 100 25.08 -3.09 9.29
CA VAL A 100 25.73 -2.97 7.98
C VAL A 100 27.03 -2.16 8.09
N PHE A 101 27.03 -1.07 8.85
CA PHE A 101 28.22 -0.25 9.07
C PHE A 101 29.33 -1.04 9.79
N THR A 102 29.00 -1.79 10.83
CA THR A 102 29.98 -2.60 11.57
C THR A 102 30.49 -3.78 10.74
N ILE A 103 29.64 -4.44 9.96
CA ILE A 103 30.04 -5.62 9.17
C ILE A 103 30.79 -5.23 7.89
N VAL A 104 30.42 -4.12 7.26
CA VAL A 104 30.98 -3.71 5.96
C VAL A 104 31.97 -2.57 6.11
N PHE A 105 31.67 -1.54 6.89
CA PHE A 105 32.54 -0.36 6.92
C PHE A 105 33.78 -0.57 7.80
N VAL A 106 33.61 -1.11 9.00
CA VAL A 106 34.71 -1.29 9.96
C VAL A 106 35.84 -2.20 9.43
N PRO A 107 35.59 -3.39 8.85
CA PRO A 107 36.69 -4.23 8.38
C PRO A 107 37.39 -3.68 7.13
N PHE A 108 36.69 -2.94 6.27
CA PHE A 108 37.25 -2.47 5.00
C PHE A 108 37.86 -1.05 5.07
N PHE A 109 37.41 -0.20 5.99
CA PHE A 109 37.74 1.23 6.02
C PHE A 109 38.22 1.75 7.39
N SER A 110 38.37 0.90 8.42
CA SER A 110 38.89 1.32 9.74
C SER A 110 40.26 1.99 9.67
N TRP A 111 41.12 1.59 8.73
CA TRP A 111 42.44 2.17 8.47
C TRP A 111 42.42 3.55 7.77
N TRP A 112 41.27 3.97 7.20
CA TRP A 112 41.13 5.23 6.46
C TRP A 112 40.46 6.34 7.28
N LEU A 113 39.80 6.00 8.40
CA LEU A 113 39.14 6.99 9.25
C LEU A 113 40.20 7.87 9.93
N PRO A 114 40.22 9.19 9.68
CA PRO A 114 41.03 10.10 10.48
C PRO A 114 40.63 9.93 11.94
N SER A 115 41.60 9.92 12.85
CA SER A 115 41.33 9.99 14.29
C SER A 115 40.50 11.25 14.55
N MET A 116 39.18 11.09 14.71
CA MET A 116 38.26 12.16 15.10
C MET A 116 38.51 12.50 16.57
N GLY A 117 39.67 13.09 16.83
CA GLY A 117 40.19 13.41 18.14
C GLY A 117 40.93 14.73 18.09
N SER A 118 40.24 15.79 17.71
CA SER A 118 40.60 17.16 18.08
C SER A 118 39.35 18.02 17.92
N ASP A 119 38.49 17.96 18.94
CA ASP A 119 37.43 18.94 19.14
C ASP A 119 38.08 20.27 19.54
N ASP A 120 38.53 21.06 18.57
CA ASP A 120 38.81 22.48 18.77
C ASP A 120 37.51 23.27 18.49
N PRO A 121 36.82 23.79 19.52
CA PRO A 121 35.53 24.45 19.37
C PRO A 121 35.59 25.81 18.66
N GLU A 122 36.79 26.35 18.40
CA GLU A 122 36.98 27.68 17.81
C GLU A 122 37.02 27.67 16.28
N ASN A 123 37.21 26.52 15.63
CA ASN A 123 37.20 26.40 14.17
C ASN A 123 36.35 25.19 13.72
N PRO A 124 35.03 25.38 13.51
CA PRO A 124 34.19 24.28 13.03
C PRO A 124 34.73 23.78 11.70
N SER A 125 35.00 22.48 11.62
CA SER A 125 35.48 21.88 10.38
C SER A 125 34.47 22.15 9.26
N THR A 126 34.93 22.19 8.01
CA THR A 126 34.04 22.28 6.86
C THR A 126 32.99 21.17 6.88
N ALA A 127 33.35 19.98 7.40
CA ALA A 127 32.44 18.87 7.64
C ALA A 127 31.29 19.22 8.60
N ASP A 128 31.56 19.90 9.73
CA ASP A 128 30.51 20.30 10.68
C ASP A 128 29.54 21.31 10.08
N THR A 129 30.05 22.22 9.25
CA THR A 129 29.21 23.19 8.53
C THR A 129 28.33 22.48 7.51
N PHE A 130 28.89 21.53 6.76
CA PHE A 130 28.13 20.69 5.82
C PHE A 130 27.05 19.86 6.52
N VAL A 131 27.36 19.21 7.64
CA VAL A 131 26.39 18.43 8.43
C VAL A 131 25.26 19.33 8.95
N LYS A 132 25.57 20.52 9.48
CA LYS A 132 24.56 21.48 9.94
C LYS A 132 23.63 21.93 8.80
N VAL A 133 24.17 22.17 7.61
CA VAL A 133 23.38 22.55 6.43
C VAL A 133 22.50 21.38 5.96
N LEU A 134 23.05 20.16 5.87
CA LEU A 134 22.30 18.96 5.50
C LEU A 134 21.15 18.70 6.47
N THR A 135 21.39 18.82 7.78
CA THR A 135 20.35 18.64 8.80
C THR A 135 19.24 19.66 8.66
N LYS A 136 19.57 20.94 8.39
CA LYS A 136 18.56 21.98 8.15
C LYS A 136 17.73 21.71 6.90
N ILE A 137 18.36 21.25 5.82
CA ILE A 137 17.65 20.88 4.57
C ILE A 137 16.73 19.69 4.83
N ASN A 138 17.21 18.65 5.52
CA ASN A 138 16.42 17.46 5.86
C ASN A 138 15.23 17.78 6.76
N LEU A 139 15.38 18.74 7.67
CA LEU A 139 14.30 19.19 8.56
C LEU A 139 13.11 19.78 7.79
N ILE A 140 13.34 20.33 6.60
CA ILE A 140 12.28 20.85 5.72
C ILE A 140 11.84 19.80 4.71
N LEU A 141 12.80 19.09 4.10
CA LEU A 141 12.53 18.17 3.01
C LEU A 141 11.74 16.93 3.46
N LEU A 142 12.03 16.40 4.64
CA LEU A 142 11.36 15.19 5.14
C LEU A 142 9.87 15.42 5.43
N PRO A 143 9.45 16.46 6.18
CA PRO A 143 8.03 16.77 6.33
C PRO A 143 7.32 17.05 5.01
N MET A 144 7.97 17.78 4.09
CA MET A 144 7.40 18.08 2.77
C MET A 144 7.16 16.81 1.96
N SER A 145 8.13 15.89 1.93
CA SER A 145 7.99 14.61 1.23
C SER A 145 6.90 13.73 1.85
N ALA A 146 6.77 13.73 3.19
CA ALA A 146 5.68 13.02 3.88
C ALA A 146 4.32 13.62 3.50
N GLY A 147 4.21 14.95 3.44
CA GLY A 147 3.03 15.66 2.97
C GLY A 147 2.62 15.29 1.54
N ILE A 148 3.58 15.27 0.60
CA ILE A 148 3.33 14.85 -0.79
C ILE A 148 2.85 13.40 -0.86
N SER A 149 3.43 12.50 -0.06
CA SER A 149 2.98 11.11 0.03
C SER A 149 1.55 10.98 0.56
N LEU A 150 1.16 11.81 1.55
CA LEU A 150 -0.21 11.85 2.08
C LEU A 150 -1.21 12.37 1.04
N ILE A 151 -0.85 13.40 0.28
CA ILE A 151 -1.69 13.91 -0.82
C ILE A 151 -1.88 12.83 -1.90
N THR A 152 -0.79 12.16 -2.26
CA THR A 152 -0.82 11.05 -3.24
C THR A 152 -1.66 9.88 -2.73
N TYR A 153 -1.59 9.59 -1.42
CA TYR A 153 -2.45 8.61 -0.77
C TYR A 153 -3.93 9.00 -0.88
N ALA A 154 -4.27 10.25 -0.54
CA ALA A 154 -5.64 10.76 -0.60
C ALA A 154 -6.19 10.68 -2.03
N TYR A 155 -5.39 11.06 -3.03
CA TYR A 155 -5.75 10.91 -4.44
C TYR A 155 -6.12 9.47 -4.82
N HIS A 156 -5.31 8.49 -4.40
CA HIS A 156 -5.60 7.08 -4.66
C HIS A 156 -6.79 6.54 -3.87
N ALA A 157 -6.99 7.02 -2.63
CA ALA A 157 -8.15 6.65 -1.82
C ALA A 157 -9.46 7.13 -2.47
N VAL A 158 -9.50 8.41 -2.86
CA VAL A 158 -10.64 9.01 -3.56
C VAL A 158 -10.87 8.32 -4.90
N SER A 159 -9.80 8.06 -5.66
CA SER A 159 -9.90 7.33 -6.94
C SER A 159 -10.46 5.92 -6.77
N ALA A 160 -10.00 5.17 -5.77
CA ALA A 160 -10.49 3.83 -5.47
C ALA A 160 -11.97 3.82 -5.04
N PHE A 161 -12.42 4.90 -4.39
CA PHE A 161 -13.79 5.07 -3.94
C PHE A 161 -14.74 5.50 -5.07
N ILE A 162 -14.30 6.42 -5.94
CA ILE A 162 -15.11 6.93 -7.05
C ILE A 162 -15.21 5.87 -8.16
N TYR A 163 -14.08 5.34 -8.61
CA TYR A 163 -13.97 4.47 -9.79
C TYR A 163 -14.18 2.99 -9.42
N VAL A 164 -15.46 2.64 -9.34
CA VAL A 164 -15.93 1.30 -8.94
C VAL A 164 -16.15 0.37 -10.13
N ASP A 165 -16.25 0.93 -11.33
CA ASP A 165 -16.57 0.26 -12.59
C ASP A 165 -15.33 -0.13 -13.40
N SER A 166 -15.53 -1.05 -14.34
CA SER A 166 -14.54 -1.38 -15.36
C SER A 166 -14.50 -0.27 -16.40
N ARG A 167 -13.30 0.20 -16.77
CA ARG A 167 -13.13 1.38 -17.61
C ARG A 167 -11.91 1.26 -18.49
N THR A 168 -11.88 2.07 -19.55
CA THR A 168 -10.71 2.19 -20.40
C THR A 168 -9.54 2.78 -19.62
N ARG A 169 -8.33 2.31 -19.94
CA ARG A 169 -7.08 2.77 -19.32
C ARG A 169 -6.97 4.31 -19.40
N ASP A 170 -6.56 4.92 -18.30
CA ASP A 170 -6.35 6.38 -18.14
C ASP A 170 -7.57 7.29 -18.34
N SER A 171 -8.77 6.72 -18.48
CA SER A 171 -9.99 7.53 -18.51
C SER A 171 -10.11 8.34 -17.22
N LYS A 172 -10.53 9.61 -17.32
CA LYS A 172 -10.88 10.47 -16.18
C LYS A 172 -12.39 10.69 -16.04
N ARG A 173 -13.19 10.13 -16.97
CA ARG A 173 -14.65 10.30 -16.98
C ARG A 173 -15.26 9.75 -15.68
N PHE A 174 -16.21 10.49 -15.11
CA PHE A 174 -16.93 10.02 -13.94
C PHE A 174 -17.82 8.81 -14.28
N PRO A 175 -17.88 7.80 -13.40
CA PRO A 175 -18.70 6.63 -13.61
C PRO A 175 -20.19 6.98 -13.52
N LYS A 176 -21.03 6.27 -14.27
CA LYS A 176 -22.48 6.45 -14.19
C LYS A 176 -22.95 6.09 -12.78
N ASN A 177 -23.77 6.95 -12.17
CA ASN A 177 -24.36 6.68 -10.85
C ASN A 177 -25.53 5.70 -10.98
N THR A 178 -25.22 4.41 -11.07
CA THR A 178 -26.21 3.33 -11.04
C THR A 178 -26.48 2.90 -9.60
N ARG A 179 -27.63 2.27 -9.33
CA ARG A 179 -27.94 1.66 -8.01
C ARG A 179 -26.85 0.67 -7.58
N LYS A 180 -26.29 -0.10 -8.53
CA LYS A 180 -25.18 -1.04 -8.29
C LYS A 180 -23.92 -0.32 -7.79
N ASN A 181 -23.53 0.78 -8.44
CA ASN A 181 -22.33 1.54 -8.05
C ASN A 181 -22.49 2.20 -6.68
N TRP A 182 -23.67 2.75 -6.39
CA TRP A 182 -24.00 3.31 -5.08
C TRP A 182 -23.91 2.27 -3.96
N LEU A 183 -24.47 1.09 -4.19
CA LEU A 183 -24.47 0.01 -3.23
C LEU A 183 -23.04 -0.50 -2.95
N VAL A 184 -22.17 -0.56 -3.95
CA VAL A 184 -20.75 -0.88 -3.73
C VAL A 184 -20.04 0.20 -2.91
N ARG A 185 -20.26 1.48 -3.23
CA ARG A 185 -19.68 2.59 -2.45
C ARG A 185 -20.15 2.55 -1.00
N PHE A 186 -21.41 2.23 -0.76
CA PHE A 186 -21.95 2.03 0.58
C PHE A 186 -21.21 0.91 1.32
N PHE A 187 -21.00 -0.26 0.70
CA PHE A 187 -20.21 -1.33 1.33
C PHE A 187 -18.77 -0.95 1.62
N MET A 188 -18.15 -0.11 0.78
CA MET A 188 -16.83 0.45 1.09
C MET A 188 -16.87 1.38 2.29
N LEU A 189 -17.85 2.29 2.37
CA LEU A 189 -18.01 3.20 3.50
C LEU A 189 -18.22 2.43 4.80
N VAL A 190 -19.09 1.42 4.79
CA VAL A 190 -19.30 0.55 5.95
C VAL A 190 -18.01 -0.18 6.32
N GLY A 191 -17.27 -0.70 5.34
CA GLY A 191 -15.97 -1.33 5.59
C GLY A 191 -14.96 -0.38 6.23
N ILE A 192 -14.88 0.86 5.75
CA ILE A 192 -14.04 1.91 6.35
C ILE A 192 -14.49 2.22 7.77
N ALA A 193 -15.78 2.46 8.00
CA ALA A 193 -16.33 2.78 9.31
C ALA A 193 -16.06 1.68 10.34
N VAL A 194 -16.24 0.41 9.96
CA VAL A 194 -15.93 -0.73 10.83
C VAL A 194 -14.42 -0.82 11.11
N ALA A 195 -13.58 -0.61 10.11
CA ALA A 195 -12.12 -0.67 10.28
C ALA A 195 -11.59 0.49 11.14
N THR A 196 -12.14 1.69 11.02
CA THR A 196 -11.72 2.85 11.81
C THR A 196 -12.26 2.78 13.24
N ALA A 197 -13.55 2.47 13.42
CA ALA A 197 -14.16 2.34 14.75
C ALA A 197 -13.57 1.16 15.52
N GLY A 198 -13.45 0.00 14.88
CA GLY A 198 -12.86 -1.19 15.48
C GLY A 198 -11.38 -1.01 15.76
N GLY A 199 -10.64 -0.36 14.86
CA GLY A 199 -9.24 -0.03 15.07
C GLY A 199 -9.04 0.94 16.24
N TYR A 200 -9.83 2.00 16.33
CA TYR A 200 -9.78 2.93 17.46
C TYR A 200 -10.08 2.25 18.80
N GLY A 201 -11.13 1.41 18.85
CA GLY A 201 -11.44 0.62 20.03
C GLY A 201 -10.31 -0.33 20.44
N ALA A 202 -9.67 -1.00 19.47
CA ALA A 202 -8.54 -1.88 19.73
C ALA A 202 -7.34 -1.13 20.33
N PHE A 203 -6.98 0.04 19.78
CA PHE A 203 -5.89 0.85 20.33
C PHE A 203 -6.20 1.39 21.73
N ASN A 204 -7.46 1.76 22.02
CA ASN A 204 -7.85 2.18 23.36
C ASN A 204 -7.73 1.04 24.39
N ILE A 205 -8.11 -0.18 24.03
CA ILE A 205 -7.96 -1.36 24.90
C ILE A 205 -6.47 -1.67 25.12
N LEU A 206 -5.67 -1.64 24.06
CA LEU A 206 -4.22 -1.88 24.15
C LEU A 206 -3.50 -0.83 25.00
N ALA A 207 -3.92 0.44 24.90
CA ALA A 207 -3.42 1.51 25.75
C ALA A 207 -3.85 1.31 27.22
N ALA A 208 -5.10 0.90 27.46
CA ALA A 208 -5.59 0.61 28.81
C ALA A 208 -4.86 -0.58 29.48
N TRP A 209 -4.28 -1.47 28.70
CA TRP A 209 -3.47 -2.61 29.17
C TRP A 209 -1.96 -2.34 29.14
N ASP A 210 -1.54 -1.09 28.89
CA ASP A 210 -0.13 -0.67 28.82
C ASP A 210 0.70 -1.45 27.78
N LEU A 211 0.05 -2.04 26.77
CA LEU A 211 0.69 -2.90 25.77
C LEU A 211 1.16 -2.12 24.53
N ALA A 212 0.42 -1.09 24.13
CA ALA A 212 0.77 -0.31 22.94
C ALA A 212 0.33 1.15 23.08
N HIS A 213 1.31 2.04 23.00
CA HIS A 213 1.12 3.49 22.98
C HIS A 213 1.51 4.04 21.61
N VAL A 214 0.60 4.80 21.00
CA VAL A 214 0.81 5.46 19.72
C VAL A 214 0.53 6.94 19.91
N LYS A 215 1.45 7.80 19.45
CA LYS A 215 1.25 9.25 19.49
C LYS A 215 0.02 9.62 18.64
N THR A 216 -0.77 10.59 19.08
CA THR A 216 -1.99 11.02 18.35
C THR A 216 -1.70 11.42 16.90
N ILE A 217 -0.55 12.07 16.66
CA ILE A 217 -0.10 12.46 15.32
C ILE A 217 0.19 11.22 14.46
N GLU A 218 0.91 10.24 14.99
CA GLU A 218 1.20 8.98 14.29
C GLU A 218 -0.07 8.17 14.05
N TYR A 219 -1.03 8.20 14.98
CA TYR A 219 -2.32 7.57 14.78
C TYR A 219 -3.05 8.18 13.57
N ALA A 220 -3.13 9.52 13.51
CA ALA A 220 -3.79 10.21 12.41
C ALA A 220 -3.08 10.01 11.05
N ILE A 221 -1.75 10.02 11.04
CA ILE A 221 -0.95 10.02 9.81
C ILE A 221 -0.65 8.60 9.30
N ILE A 222 -0.57 7.61 10.19
CA ILE A 222 -0.18 6.23 9.84
C ILE A 222 -1.38 5.29 10.02
N VAL A 223 -1.94 5.24 11.23
CA VAL A 223 -2.94 4.23 11.58
C VAL A 223 -4.25 4.43 10.82
N VAL A 224 -4.77 5.66 10.74
CA VAL A 224 -6.01 5.97 10.03
C VAL A 224 -5.91 5.61 8.54
N PRO A 225 -4.84 5.98 7.79
CA PRO A 225 -4.64 5.49 6.43
C PRO A 225 -4.60 3.96 6.30
N VAL A 226 -3.98 3.24 7.25
CA VAL A 226 -4.00 1.77 7.26
C VAL A 226 -5.43 1.24 7.43
N GLN A 227 -6.19 1.80 8.37
CA GLN A 227 -7.58 1.41 8.63
C GLN A 227 -8.48 1.66 7.41
N ILE A 228 -8.34 2.82 6.75
CA ILE A 228 -9.08 3.14 5.52
C ILE A 228 -8.76 2.13 4.41
N ASN A 229 -7.49 1.77 4.24
CA ASN A 229 -7.06 0.78 3.25
C ASN A 229 -7.65 -0.61 3.52
N LEU A 230 -7.64 -1.02 4.78
CA LEU A 230 -8.21 -2.29 5.24
C LEU A 230 -9.74 -2.32 5.08
N GLY A 231 -10.41 -1.22 5.42
CA GLY A 231 -11.85 -1.06 5.21
C GLY A 231 -12.25 -1.10 3.74
N MET A 232 -11.48 -0.44 2.86
CA MET A 232 -11.70 -0.55 1.42
C MET A 232 -11.48 -1.97 0.91
N LEU A 233 -10.47 -2.68 1.43
CA LEU A 233 -10.24 -4.10 1.11
C LEU A 233 -11.45 -4.96 1.48
N PHE A 234 -12.06 -4.78 2.66
CA PHE A 234 -13.30 -5.47 3.01
C PHE A 234 -14.45 -5.14 2.04
N GLY A 235 -14.61 -3.87 1.68
CA GLY A 235 -15.56 -3.44 0.66
C GLY A 235 -15.34 -4.12 -0.70
N THR A 236 -14.08 -4.33 -1.10
CA THR A 236 -13.75 -5.04 -2.35
C THR A 236 -14.16 -6.52 -2.31
N VAL A 237 -13.95 -7.18 -1.18
CA VAL A 237 -14.30 -8.59 -0.98
C VAL A 237 -15.82 -8.74 -0.97
N ALA A 238 -16.54 -7.79 -0.34
CA ALA A 238 -17.99 -7.75 -0.35
C ALA A 238 -18.53 -7.60 -1.78
N GLN A 239 -18.00 -6.65 -2.57
CA GLN A 239 -18.36 -6.50 -3.99
C GLN A 239 -18.12 -7.80 -4.77
N PHE A 240 -16.95 -8.43 -4.60
CA PHE A 240 -16.64 -9.68 -5.30
C PHE A 240 -17.64 -10.80 -4.95
N LYS A 241 -18.00 -10.95 -3.66
CA LYS A 241 -18.99 -11.92 -3.22
C LYS A 241 -20.38 -11.62 -3.82
N MET A 242 -20.77 -10.35 -3.92
CA MET A 242 -22.03 -9.95 -4.55
C MET A 242 -22.07 -10.26 -6.04
N GLU A 243 -21.04 -9.90 -6.79
CA GLU A 243 -20.95 -10.21 -8.22
C GLU A 243 -20.96 -11.72 -8.47
N LYS A 244 -20.25 -12.50 -7.64
CA LYS A 244 -20.27 -13.96 -7.73
C LYS A 244 -21.67 -14.54 -7.45
N ARG A 245 -22.43 -13.98 -6.51
CA ARG A 245 -23.80 -14.39 -6.22
C ARG A 245 -24.76 -14.03 -7.35
N LEU A 246 -24.63 -12.84 -7.94
CA LEU A 246 -25.43 -12.40 -9.08
C LEU A 246 -25.18 -13.28 -10.31
N ALA A 247 -23.91 -13.51 -10.66
CA ALA A 247 -23.54 -14.38 -11.79
C ALA A 247 -24.08 -15.82 -11.63
N ARG A 248 -24.06 -16.37 -10.41
CA ARG A 248 -24.66 -17.69 -10.13
C ARG A 248 -26.18 -17.69 -10.32
N LYS A 249 -26.87 -16.64 -9.87
CA LYS A 249 -28.32 -16.51 -10.05
C LYS A 249 -28.69 -16.35 -11.53
N GLU A 250 -27.90 -15.60 -12.29
CA GLU A 250 -28.09 -15.44 -13.74
C GLU A 250 -27.83 -16.73 -14.51
N ALA A 251 -26.79 -17.48 -14.16
CA ALA A 251 -26.52 -18.79 -14.74
C ALA A 251 -27.67 -19.78 -14.48
N LEU A 252 -28.18 -19.84 -13.24
CA LEU A 252 -29.33 -20.70 -12.90
C LEU A 252 -30.60 -20.31 -13.66
N LYS A 253 -30.86 -19.01 -13.85
CA LYS A 253 -31.99 -18.52 -14.65
C LYS A 253 -31.84 -18.86 -16.14
N LEU A 254 -30.63 -18.80 -16.68
CA LEU A 254 -30.34 -19.21 -18.05
C LEU A 254 -30.53 -20.73 -18.22
N GLU A 255 -30.11 -21.52 -17.25
CA GLU A 255 -30.34 -22.98 -17.25
C GLU A 255 -31.82 -23.33 -17.14
N SER A 256 -32.59 -22.65 -16.25
CA SER A 256 -34.04 -22.86 -16.15
C SER A 256 -34.75 -22.47 -17.44
N ALA A 257 -34.41 -21.31 -18.03
CA ALA A 257 -34.98 -20.87 -19.30
C ALA A 257 -34.65 -21.83 -20.46
N ARG A 258 -33.44 -22.41 -20.50
CA ARG A 258 -33.08 -23.43 -21.49
C ARG A 258 -33.88 -24.72 -21.31
N ARG A 259 -34.12 -25.16 -20.07
CA ARG A 259 -34.94 -26.34 -19.78
C ARG A 259 -36.41 -26.12 -20.14
N GLU A 260 -36.94 -24.94 -19.84
CA GLU A 260 -38.30 -24.56 -20.23
C GLU A 260 -38.43 -24.52 -21.75
N ALA A 261 -37.50 -23.88 -22.47
CA ALA A 261 -37.49 -23.84 -23.93
C ALA A 261 -37.41 -25.25 -24.55
N ALA A 262 -36.54 -26.13 -24.03
CA ALA A 262 -36.45 -27.52 -24.50
C ALA A 262 -37.74 -28.31 -24.25
N SER A 263 -38.41 -28.09 -23.11
CA SER A 263 -39.67 -28.77 -22.79
C SER A 263 -40.86 -28.30 -23.65
N VAL A 264 -40.83 -27.05 -24.13
CA VAL A 264 -41.84 -26.51 -25.05
C VAL A 264 -41.62 -27.08 -26.45
N ASP A 265 -40.37 -27.18 -26.90
CA ASP A 265 -40.01 -27.79 -28.19
C ASP A 265 -40.40 -29.28 -28.25
N GLU A 266 -40.15 -30.02 -27.17
CA GLU A 266 -40.56 -31.43 -27.05
C GLU A 266 -42.09 -31.58 -27.13
N LYS A 267 -42.84 -30.73 -26.42
CA LYS A 267 -44.31 -30.72 -26.50
C LYS A 267 -44.84 -30.31 -27.88
N ALA A 268 -44.19 -29.38 -28.56
CA ALA A 268 -44.55 -28.97 -29.91
C ALA A 268 -44.33 -30.10 -30.93
N SER A 269 -43.25 -30.88 -30.76
CA SER A 269 -42.95 -32.04 -31.61
C SER A 269 -43.97 -33.18 -31.44
N LEU A 270 -44.52 -33.36 -30.23
CA LEU A 270 -45.52 -34.38 -29.94
C LEU A 270 -46.92 -34.03 -30.46
N LEU A 271 -47.21 -32.76 -30.77
CA LEU A 271 -48.50 -32.29 -31.28
C LEU A 271 -48.55 -32.21 -32.83
N GLN A 272 -47.45 -32.49 -33.52
CA GLN A 272 -47.37 -32.52 -35.00
C GLN A 272 -47.60 -33.93 -35.60
N VAL A 273 -48.00 -34.91 -34.78
CA VAL A 273 -48.39 -36.27 -35.17
C VAL A 273 -49.91 -36.42 -35.06
#